data_AF-A0AAV0BJD1-F1
#
_entry.id   AF-A0AAV0BJD1-F1
#
_cell.length_a   1.000
_cell.length_b   1.000
_cell.length_c   1.000
_cell.angle_alpha   90.00
_cell.angle_beta   90.00
_cell.angle_gamma   90.00
#
_symmetry.space_group_name_H-M   'P 1'
#
loop_
_entity.id
_entity.type
_entity.pdbx_description
1 polymer ?
#
loop_
_entity_poly.entity_id
_entity_poly.type
_entity_poly.pdbx_seq_one_letter_code
_entity_poly.pdbx_strand_id
1 'polypeptide(L)'
;MSNFPQFFSPNPFNGNGIRSLPREHHHFPKKPKNSPLPTPPSIPDSAPESPEETQPETGPPANPNTTPDIPKETPTQTVPKSPSPVPIPNTPLPRNENQSTCPKIVVRKEWRSMDRESQKSYISAVKCLTRKPSILNTGRNLRHYDDFVSVHDRSRTRVHWVGKFLPWHRNFLHLYEKALNSCGYNGGIPRWDWSLDAENMTASPVWSPDPEAGFGGNGVNFAENVDGLGGGTVQDGAFARFQLLYPNRHFLQRGFNSPQEFNQGGTIYGSQYFDQNAVEVVKSSTDFLNFHVALEGTFPLSPGPDQPGPHGTIHATIGGDMSPTSFAANDIQRLLAHFILFRRIFYLHHSNVDCIWAQWQKEDPSRLKDFAGNLVQGSSSNDAKITDTMNFLGLGADITVEQAMDSSAAPYCYVCELLNVRHSLKKTIID
;
A
#
# COMPACT_ATOMS: atom_id res chain seq x y z
N MET A 1 -38.82 -17.39 -5.36
CA MET A 1 -37.90 -17.92 -6.39
C MET A 1 -36.65 -17.04 -6.29
N SER A 2 -35.67 -17.41 -5.48
CA SER A 2 -34.55 -18.36 -5.77
C SER A 2 -33.39 -17.66 -6.51
N ASN A 3 -32.12 -17.73 -6.11
CA ASN A 3 -31.45 -18.37 -4.95
C ASN A 3 -30.16 -17.57 -4.63
N PHE A 4 -29.75 -17.53 -3.36
CA PHE A 4 -28.38 -17.19 -2.93
C PHE A 4 -27.84 -18.36 -2.09
N PRO A 5 -26.64 -18.90 -2.36
CA PRO A 5 -26.02 -19.89 -1.48
C PRO A 5 -25.25 -19.18 -0.36
N GLN A 6 -25.68 -19.37 0.89
CA GLN A 6 -24.82 -19.15 2.05
C GLN A 6 -23.94 -20.38 2.27
N PHE A 7 -22.64 -20.18 2.46
CA PHE A 7 -21.77 -21.14 3.15
C PHE A 7 -20.74 -20.38 3.97
N PHE A 8 -20.84 -20.49 5.30
CA PHE A 8 -19.78 -21.04 6.16
C PHE A 8 -20.39 -21.29 7.55
N SER A 9 -20.36 -22.55 7.98
CA SER A 9 -20.70 -22.97 9.34
C SER A 9 -19.67 -24.01 9.77
N PRO A 10 -19.02 -23.88 10.94
CA PRO A 10 -17.94 -24.77 11.34
C PRO A 10 -18.50 -26.11 11.87
N ASN A 11 -17.89 -27.22 11.44
CA ASN A 11 -18.28 -28.56 11.85
C ASN A 11 -17.47 -28.99 13.11
N PRO A 12 -18.05 -29.72 14.08
CA PRO A 12 -17.40 -30.05 15.34
C PRO A 12 -16.74 -31.44 15.32
N PHE A 13 -15.80 -31.68 16.24
CA PHE A 13 -15.45 -33.05 16.66
C PHE A 13 -15.25 -33.18 18.18
N ASN A 14 -15.65 -34.35 18.69
CA ASN A 14 -15.79 -34.65 20.12
C ASN A 14 -14.46 -34.93 20.82
N GLY A 15 -14.43 -34.74 22.14
CA GLY A 15 -13.25 -35.01 22.97
C GLY A 15 -13.22 -36.41 23.58
N ASN A 16 -12.23 -36.65 24.44
CA ASN A 16 -12.41 -37.48 25.63
C ASN A 16 -11.32 -37.29 26.70
N GLY A 17 -11.75 -37.01 27.93
CA GLY A 17 -11.10 -37.38 29.20
C GLY A 17 -9.76 -36.73 29.60
N ILE A 18 -9.74 -36.04 30.75
CA ILE A 18 -9.27 -36.61 32.03
C ILE A 18 -9.57 -35.69 33.23
N ARG A 19 -10.19 -36.30 34.26
CA ARG A 19 -10.28 -35.99 35.70
C ARG A 19 -10.27 -34.54 36.23
N SER A 20 -11.31 -34.28 37.02
CA SER A 20 -11.46 -33.20 38.01
C SER A 20 -10.68 -33.45 39.31
N LEU A 21 -10.30 -32.36 40.01
CA LEU A 21 -10.12 -32.19 41.47
C LEU A 21 -10.08 -30.66 41.79
N PRO A 22 -10.10 -30.18 43.06
CA PRO A 22 -11.19 -29.30 43.51
C PRO A 22 -10.89 -27.78 43.55
N ARG A 23 -11.97 -27.00 43.79
CA ARG A 23 -11.93 -25.57 44.13
C ARG A 23 -11.27 -25.32 45.50
N GLU A 24 -10.38 -24.35 45.58
CA GLU A 24 -10.11 -23.61 46.81
C GLU A 24 -10.75 -22.22 46.79
N HIS A 25 -11.23 -21.78 47.95
CA HIS A 25 -11.79 -20.45 48.16
C HIS A 25 -10.72 -19.52 48.74
N HIS A 26 -10.39 -18.43 48.04
CA HIS A 26 -9.71 -17.29 48.65
C HIS A 26 -10.50 -15.99 48.49
N HIS A 27 -10.49 -15.20 49.56
CA HIS A 27 -11.25 -13.96 49.71
C HIS A 27 -10.76 -12.85 48.77
N PHE A 28 -11.69 -12.14 48.13
CA PHE A 28 -11.45 -10.80 47.61
C PHE A 28 -11.64 -9.76 48.72
N PRO A 29 -10.69 -8.84 48.97
CA PRO A 29 -10.93 -7.67 49.80
C PRO A 29 -11.85 -6.66 49.08
N LYS A 30 -12.62 -5.89 49.87
CA LYS A 30 -13.68 -4.98 49.39
C LYS A 30 -13.11 -3.73 48.69
N LYS A 31 -13.81 -3.23 47.67
CA LYS A 31 -13.58 -1.90 47.08
C LYS A 31 -13.71 -0.78 48.14
N PRO A 32 -12.81 0.23 48.18
CA PRO A 32 -13.06 1.48 48.89
C PRO A 32 -14.12 2.34 48.16
N LYS A 33 -14.73 3.28 48.89
CA LYS A 33 -15.87 4.10 48.43
C LYS A 33 -15.41 5.32 47.61
N ASN A 34 -16.28 5.79 46.71
CA ASN A 34 -16.10 7.04 45.96
C ASN A 34 -15.95 8.26 46.88
N SER A 35 -15.13 9.22 46.47
CA SER A 35 -15.13 10.61 46.95
C SER A 35 -15.49 11.53 45.78
N PRO A 36 -16.24 12.64 45.99
CA PRO A 36 -16.71 13.50 44.91
C PRO A 36 -15.60 14.42 44.35
N LEU A 37 -15.69 14.76 43.06
CA LEU A 37 -14.85 15.78 42.41
C LEU A 37 -15.27 17.20 42.83
N PRO A 38 -14.34 18.17 42.87
CA PRO A 38 -14.65 19.58 43.09
C PRO A 38 -15.22 20.26 41.83
N THR A 39 -16.13 21.21 42.03
CA THR A 39 -16.72 22.06 40.98
C THR A 39 -15.79 23.23 40.57
N PRO A 40 -15.79 23.65 39.29
CA PRO A 40 -15.10 24.85 38.84
C PRO A 40 -15.84 26.14 39.22
N PRO A 41 -15.16 27.30 39.31
CA PRO A 41 -15.76 28.57 39.72
C PRO A 41 -16.53 29.27 38.59
N SER A 42 -17.51 30.10 38.97
CA SER A 42 -18.35 30.91 38.10
C SER A 42 -17.75 32.28 37.76
N ILE A 43 -18.10 32.81 36.58
CA ILE A 43 -17.79 34.16 36.07
C ILE A 43 -19.09 34.73 35.46
N PRO A 44 -19.41 36.04 35.60
CA PRO A 44 -20.80 36.52 35.62
C PRO A 44 -21.38 36.96 34.27
N ASP A 45 -22.71 37.09 34.25
CA ASP A 45 -23.52 37.60 33.13
C ASP A 45 -23.27 39.07 32.79
N SER A 46 -23.27 39.38 31.49
CA SER A 46 -23.67 40.69 30.97
C SER A 46 -24.18 40.56 29.51
N ALA A 47 -25.43 40.95 29.28
CA ALA A 47 -26.09 40.96 27.96
C ALA A 47 -25.82 42.30 27.21
N PRO A 48 -26.19 42.47 25.92
CA PRO A 48 -27.60 42.67 25.53
C PRO A 48 -28.04 41.96 24.22
N GLU A 49 -29.31 42.14 23.85
CA GLU A 49 -30.07 41.39 22.81
C GLU A 49 -30.01 41.94 21.37
N SER A 50 -30.31 41.04 20.41
CA SER A 50 -31.04 41.28 19.14
C SER A 50 -30.31 42.00 17.97
N PRO A 51 -30.74 41.86 16.70
CA PRO A 51 -32.00 41.25 16.23
C PRO A 51 -31.89 40.10 15.20
N GLU A 52 -33.07 39.53 14.97
CA GLU A 52 -33.46 38.47 14.04
C GLU A 52 -33.52 38.98 12.58
N GLU A 53 -33.09 38.19 11.59
CA GLU A 53 -33.22 38.52 10.16
C GLU A 53 -33.77 37.34 9.34
N THR A 54 -34.62 37.68 8.37
CA THR A 54 -35.61 36.81 7.71
C THR A 54 -35.08 35.84 6.65
N GLN A 55 -35.66 34.65 6.57
CA GLN A 55 -35.55 33.77 5.39
C GLN A 55 -36.48 34.22 4.24
N PRO A 56 -36.05 34.11 2.96
CA PRO A 56 -36.95 34.10 1.81
C PRO A 56 -37.34 32.66 1.41
N GLU A 57 -38.63 32.44 1.11
CA GLU A 57 -39.15 31.18 0.56
C GLU A 57 -38.76 30.97 -0.91
N THR A 58 -38.53 29.72 -1.33
CA THR A 58 -38.64 29.32 -2.75
C THR A 58 -39.20 27.90 -2.95
N GLY A 59 -40.44 27.81 -3.45
CA GLY A 59 -40.91 26.79 -4.43
C GLY A 59 -41.02 25.31 -4.01
N PRO A 60 -42.21 24.67 -4.15
CA PRO A 60 -42.34 23.21 -3.99
C PRO A 60 -41.75 22.42 -5.18
N PRO A 61 -41.29 21.17 -4.97
CA PRO A 61 -40.60 20.37 -5.99
C PRO A 61 -41.55 19.78 -7.05
N ALA A 62 -41.05 19.68 -8.29
CA ALA A 62 -41.77 19.07 -9.40
C ALA A 62 -41.75 17.52 -9.38
N ASN A 63 -42.84 16.93 -9.86
CA ASN A 63 -43.13 15.49 -9.81
C ASN A 63 -42.46 14.72 -10.97
N PRO A 64 -41.56 13.73 -10.73
CA PRO A 64 -40.91 12.97 -11.79
C PRO A 64 -41.77 11.78 -12.24
N ASN A 65 -42.81 12.05 -13.03
CA ASN A 65 -43.61 11.01 -13.66
C ASN A 65 -43.94 11.41 -15.11
N THR A 66 -43.04 11.12 -16.04
CA THR A 66 -43.31 11.16 -17.50
C THR A 66 -42.24 10.40 -18.28
N THR A 67 -42.64 9.26 -18.86
CA THR A 67 -41.83 8.45 -19.77
C THR A 67 -42.05 8.92 -21.21
N PRO A 68 -41.02 9.03 -22.06
CA PRO A 68 -41.20 9.15 -23.52
C PRO A 68 -41.27 7.76 -24.18
N ASP A 69 -42.32 7.52 -24.97
CA ASP A 69 -42.46 6.32 -25.81
C ASP A 69 -41.41 6.26 -26.95
N ILE A 70 -41.00 5.04 -27.30
CA ILE A 70 -40.25 4.76 -28.55
C ILE A 70 -40.99 3.62 -29.30
N PRO A 71 -41.30 3.75 -30.61
CA PRO A 71 -42.12 2.77 -31.32
C PRO A 71 -41.46 1.40 -31.52
N LYS A 72 -42.29 0.34 -31.51
CA LYS A 72 -41.92 -1.02 -31.92
C LYS A 72 -41.99 -1.17 -33.44
N GLU A 73 -40.91 -1.66 -34.06
CA GLU A 73 -41.01 -2.55 -35.22
C GLU A 73 -39.93 -3.65 -35.15
N THR A 74 -40.29 -4.88 -35.54
CA THR A 74 -39.40 -6.04 -35.58
C THR A 74 -39.59 -6.79 -36.89
N PRO A 75 -38.53 -7.06 -37.66
CA PRO A 75 -38.52 -8.09 -38.68
C PRO A 75 -37.95 -9.40 -38.13
N THR A 76 -38.74 -10.47 -38.21
CA THR A 76 -38.38 -11.83 -37.83
C THR A 76 -37.19 -12.37 -38.63
N GLN A 77 -36.17 -12.93 -37.97
CA GLN A 77 -35.20 -13.82 -38.61
C GLN A 77 -35.07 -15.15 -37.87
N THR A 78 -34.89 -16.20 -38.66
CA THR A 78 -34.98 -17.62 -38.28
C THR A 78 -33.75 -18.12 -37.54
N VAL A 79 -33.95 -19.00 -36.55
CA VAL A 79 -32.87 -19.67 -35.82
C VAL A 79 -32.41 -20.94 -36.58
N PRO A 80 -31.14 -21.04 -37.01
CA PRO A 80 -30.56 -22.29 -37.49
C PRO A 80 -30.06 -23.16 -36.33
N LYS A 81 -30.06 -24.49 -36.51
CA LYS A 81 -29.61 -25.45 -35.49
C LYS A 81 -28.09 -25.40 -35.28
N SER A 82 -27.66 -25.65 -34.05
CA SER A 82 -26.25 -25.75 -33.65
C SER A 82 -25.53 -26.92 -34.33
N PRO A 83 -24.33 -26.72 -34.93
CA PRO A 83 -23.45 -27.79 -35.37
C PRO A 83 -22.48 -28.25 -34.25
N SER A 84 -22.14 -29.54 -34.26
CA SER A 84 -21.13 -30.15 -33.38
C SER A 84 -19.72 -29.56 -33.58
N PRO A 85 -18.82 -29.64 -32.58
CA PRO A 85 -17.54 -28.93 -32.60
C PRO A 85 -16.57 -29.43 -33.68
N VAL A 86 -15.98 -28.48 -34.41
CA VAL A 86 -14.89 -28.69 -35.38
C VAL A 86 -13.54 -28.59 -34.66
N PRO A 87 -12.53 -29.43 -34.98
CA PRO A 87 -11.22 -29.37 -34.33
C PRO A 87 -10.49 -28.05 -34.58
N ILE A 88 -9.87 -27.49 -33.52
CA ILE A 88 -9.08 -26.26 -33.59
C ILE A 88 -7.75 -26.55 -34.30
N PRO A 89 -7.38 -25.82 -35.38
CA PRO A 89 -6.06 -25.91 -35.97
C PRO A 89 -5.01 -25.26 -35.04
N ASN A 90 -3.98 -26.02 -34.66
CA ASN A 90 -2.79 -25.49 -33.97
C ASN A 90 -1.96 -24.62 -34.91
N THR A 91 -2.36 -23.36 -35.10
CA THR A 91 -1.55 -22.34 -35.77
C THR A 91 -1.26 -21.22 -34.77
N PRO A 92 0.01 -20.98 -34.40
CA PRO A 92 0.35 -19.85 -33.54
C PRO A 92 -0.08 -18.54 -34.20
N LEU A 93 -0.77 -17.67 -33.45
CA LEU A 93 -1.03 -16.31 -33.89
C LEU A 93 0.31 -15.59 -34.20
N PRO A 94 0.40 -14.81 -35.28
CA PRO A 94 1.62 -14.11 -35.63
C PRO A 94 1.99 -13.13 -34.52
N ARG A 95 3.16 -13.33 -33.90
CA ARG A 95 3.70 -12.36 -32.94
C ARG A 95 4.16 -11.12 -33.71
N ASN A 96 3.84 -9.94 -33.21
CA ASN A 96 4.48 -8.71 -33.68
C ASN A 96 6.00 -8.81 -33.46
N GLU A 97 6.78 -8.71 -34.53
CA GLU A 97 8.26 -8.84 -34.52
C GLU A 97 8.99 -7.65 -33.84
N ASN A 98 8.30 -6.89 -32.99
CA ASN A 98 8.84 -5.76 -32.24
C ASN A 98 8.64 -5.90 -30.72
N GLN A 99 8.45 -7.14 -30.21
CA GLN A 99 8.78 -7.42 -28.81
C GLN A 99 10.30 -7.41 -28.66
N SER A 100 10.85 -6.26 -28.30
CA SER A 100 12.28 -6.13 -27.94
C SER A 100 12.61 -7.13 -26.83
N THR A 101 13.48 -8.09 -27.12
CA THR A 101 13.93 -9.08 -26.15
C THR A 101 14.69 -8.38 -25.02
N CYS A 102 14.54 -8.88 -23.79
CA CYS A 102 15.27 -8.32 -22.66
C CYS A 102 16.78 -8.58 -22.83
N PRO A 103 17.61 -7.53 -23.01
CA PRO A 103 19.04 -7.72 -23.25
C PRO A 103 19.77 -8.22 -21.99
N LYS A 104 19.19 -7.97 -20.82
CA LYS A 104 19.63 -8.44 -19.52
C LYS A 104 18.43 -8.50 -18.59
N ILE A 105 18.24 -9.63 -17.90
CA ILE A 105 17.30 -9.70 -16.78
C ILE A 105 18.01 -9.21 -15.51
N VAL A 106 17.38 -8.27 -14.81
CA VAL A 106 17.85 -7.74 -13.54
C VAL A 106 17.19 -8.50 -12.39
N VAL A 107 17.93 -8.84 -11.34
CA VAL A 107 17.36 -9.45 -10.13
C VAL A 107 17.12 -8.37 -9.08
N ARG A 108 15.86 -8.17 -8.68
CA ARG A 108 15.51 -7.39 -7.48
C ARG A 108 15.76 -8.26 -6.25
N LYS A 109 16.92 -8.04 -5.63
CA LYS A 109 17.41 -8.74 -4.45
C LYS A 109 16.74 -8.26 -3.17
N GLU A 110 16.63 -9.13 -2.20
CA GLU A 110 16.30 -8.75 -0.83
C GLU A 110 17.44 -7.94 -0.19
N TRP A 111 17.10 -6.97 0.66
CA TRP A 111 18.10 -6.12 1.29
C TRP A 111 19.14 -6.91 2.11
N ARG A 112 18.73 -8.01 2.76
CA ARG A 112 19.61 -8.89 3.56
C ARG A 112 20.51 -9.77 2.71
N SER A 113 20.19 -10.01 1.43
CA SER A 113 21.00 -10.84 0.50
C SER A 113 21.99 -10.01 -0.33
N MET A 114 21.91 -8.68 -0.25
CA MET A 114 22.87 -7.78 -0.88
C MET A 114 24.16 -7.70 -0.08
N ASP A 115 25.29 -7.67 -0.78
CA ASP A 115 26.56 -7.25 -0.21
C ASP A 115 26.54 -5.74 0.13
N ARG A 116 27.42 -5.33 1.06
CA ARG A 116 27.46 -3.95 1.56
C ARG A 116 27.76 -2.92 0.45
N GLU A 117 28.58 -3.27 -0.54
CA GLU A 117 28.91 -2.33 -1.63
C GLU A 117 27.73 -2.13 -2.58
N SER A 118 26.93 -3.17 -2.83
CA SER A 118 25.63 -3.05 -3.51
C SER A 118 24.64 -2.19 -2.73
N GLN A 119 24.53 -2.35 -1.41
CA GLN A 119 23.67 -1.52 -0.53
C GLN A 119 24.10 -0.05 -0.55
N LYS A 120 25.41 0.21 -0.39
CA LYS A 120 26.04 1.53 -0.46
C LYS A 120 25.89 2.18 -1.83
N SER A 121 26.01 1.40 -2.91
CA SER A 121 25.81 1.87 -4.29
C SER A 121 24.37 2.35 -4.52
N TYR A 122 23.38 1.58 -4.07
CA TYR A 122 21.98 2.01 -4.07
C TYR A 122 21.79 3.33 -3.32
N ILE A 123 22.18 3.38 -2.04
CA ILE A 123 22.02 4.57 -1.20
C ILE A 123 22.76 5.79 -1.78
N SER A 124 23.92 5.61 -2.40
CA SER A 124 24.69 6.67 -3.06
C SER A 124 23.94 7.23 -4.27
N ALA A 125 23.30 6.39 -5.08
CA ALA A 125 22.47 6.83 -6.20
C ALA A 125 21.20 7.56 -5.72
N VAL A 126 20.56 7.09 -4.63
CA VAL A 126 19.45 7.83 -4.00
C VAL A 126 19.91 9.22 -3.52
N LYS A 127 21.07 9.31 -2.86
CA LYS A 127 21.68 10.60 -2.45
C LYS A 127 22.00 11.49 -3.67
N CYS A 128 22.42 10.93 -4.80
CA CYS A 128 22.63 11.65 -6.05
C CYS A 128 21.33 12.26 -6.61
N LEU A 129 20.20 11.54 -6.58
CA LEU A 129 18.89 12.11 -6.96
C LEU A 129 18.47 13.29 -6.07
N THR A 130 18.95 13.33 -4.83
CA THR A 130 18.75 14.45 -3.89
C THR A 130 19.76 15.60 -4.07
N ARG A 131 20.62 15.54 -5.09
CA ARG A 131 21.55 16.62 -5.47
C ARG A 131 21.30 17.14 -6.89
N LYS A 132 20.71 16.33 -7.76
CA LYS A 132 20.23 16.79 -9.09
C LYS A 132 19.06 17.75 -8.92
N PRO A 133 18.97 18.83 -9.72
CA PRO A 133 17.80 19.71 -9.72
C PRO A 133 16.56 18.97 -10.21
N SER A 134 15.39 19.41 -9.74
CA SER A 134 14.09 18.96 -10.23
C SER A 134 13.93 19.24 -11.73
N ILE A 135 13.34 18.28 -12.45
CA ILE A 135 13.02 18.39 -13.89
C ILE A 135 11.56 18.79 -14.14
N LEU A 136 10.64 18.55 -13.19
CA LEU A 136 9.21 18.89 -13.34
C LEU A 136 8.85 20.22 -12.67
N ASN A 137 9.54 20.57 -11.60
CA ASN A 137 9.31 21.75 -10.76
C ASN A 137 10.51 22.73 -10.86
N THR A 138 10.94 23.00 -12.09
CA THR A 138 12.06 23.91 -12.36
C THR A 138 11.84 25.29 -11.72
N GLY A 139 12.92 25.89 -11.21
CA GLY A 139 12.86 27.16 -10.47
C GLY A 139 12.37 27.09 -9.02
N ARG A 140 11.80 25.97 -8.53
CA ARG A 140 11.29 25.87 -7.14
C ARG A 140 12.32 25.50 -6.06
N ASN A 141 13.61 25.44 -6.41
CA ASN A 141 14.69 24.93 -5.54
C ASN A 141 14.35 23.54 -4.92
N LEU A 142 13.81 22.66 -5.77
CA LEU A 142 13.51 21.26 -5.50
C LEU A 142 14.49 20.36 -6.27
N ARG A 143 14.58 19.10 -5.85
CA ARG A 143 15.53 18.09 -6.35
C ARG A 143 14.82 17.12 -7.29
N HIS A 144 15.56 16.37 -8.10
CA HIS A 144 14.96 15.35 -8.95
C HIS A 144 14.25 14.25 -8.15
N TYR A 145 14.77 13.91 -6.96
CA TYR A 145 14.05 13.05 -6.02
C TYR A 145 12.66 13.60 -5.64
N ASP A 146 12.51 14.92 -5.50
CA ASP A 146 11.24 15.55 -5.10
C ASP A 146 10.20 15.55 -6.25
N ASP A 147 10.60 15.28 -7.50
CA ASP A 147 9.67 15.11 -8.62
C ASP A 147 8.83 13.83 -8.45
N PHE A 148 9.46 12.72 -8.08
CA PHE A 148 8.80 11.44 -7.78
C PHE A 148 7.76 11.62 -6.66
N VAL A 149 8.17 12.30 -5.59
CA VAL A 149 7.34 12.68 -4.45
C VAL A 149 6.12 13.49 -4.91
N SER A 150 6.32 14.56 -5.69
CA SER A 150 5.22 15.40 -6.18
C SER A 150 4.27 14.69 -7.16
N VAL A 151 4.78 13.78 -7.99
CA VAL A 151 3.97 13.03 -8.98
C VAL A 151 3.03 12.06 -8.28
N HIS A 152 3.53 11.31 -7.30
CA HIS A 152 2.76 10.28 -6.63
C HIS A 152 1.79 10.89 -5.59
N ASP A 153 2.16 12.01 -4.96
CA ASP A 153 1.22 12.90 -4.26
C ASP A 153 0.00 13.20 -5.14
N ARG A 154 0.24 13.88 -6.26
CA ARG A 154 -0.81 14.39 -7.16
C ARG A 154 -1.61 13.30 -7.86
N SER A 155 -1.16 12.05 -7.81
CA SER A 155 -1.83 10.90 -8.42
C SER A 155 -2.66 10.07 -7.44
N ARG A 156 -2.52 10.30 -6.12
CA ARG A 156 -2.97 9.40 -5.04
C ARG A 156 -4.34 8.73 -5.24
N THR A 157 -5.41 9.51 -5.46
CA THR A 157 -6.81 9.06 -5.50
C THR A 157 -7.16 8.32 -6.79
N ARG A 158 -6.20 8.26 -7.73
CA ARG A 158 -6.28 7.59 -9.03
C ARG A 158 -5.39 6.35 -9.10
N VAL A 159 -4.63 6.06 -8.03
CA VAL A 159 -3.61 4.99 -7.98
C VAL A 159 -3.58 4.20 -6.67
N HIS A 160 -4.50 4.47 -5.72
CA HIS A 160 -4.71 3.66 -4.51
C HIS A 160 -6.19 3.32 -4.34
N TRP A 161 -6.47 2.12 -3.83
CA TRP A 161 -7.78 1.49 -3.72
C TRP A 161 -8.58 1.59 -5.01
N VAL A 162 -7.89 1.29 -6.12
CA VAL A 162 -8.35 1.27 -7.51
C VAL A 162 -7.61 0.16 -8.24
N GLY A 163 -8.19 -0.39 -9.33
CA GLY A 163 -7.54 -1.48 -10.08
C GLY A 163 -6.12 -1.13 -10.56
N LYS A 164 -5.86 0.15 -10.86
CA LYS A 164 -4.56 0.65 -11.33
C LYS A 164 -3.43 0.63 -10.29
N PHE A 165 -3.70 0.30 -9.02
CA PHE A 165 -2.71 0.32 -7.93
C PHE A 165 -1.41 -0.40 -8.30
N LEU A 166 -1.46 -1.70 -8.59
CA LEU A 166 -0.29 -2.52 -8.89
C LEU A 166 0.47 -2.09 -10.17
N PRO A 167 -0.18 -1.97 -11.36
CA PRO A 167 0.51 -1.59 -12.59
C PRO A 167 1.09 -0.16 -12.55
N TRP A 168 0.43 0.79 -11.88
CA TRP A 168 0.94 2.15 -11.76
C TRP A 168 2.22 2.18 -10.92
N HIS A 169 2.21 1.52 -9.76
CA HIS A 169 3.39 1.44 -8.89
C HIS A 169 4.55 0.69 -9.55
N ARG A 170 4.31 -0.40 -10.29
CA ARG A 170 5.36 -1.09 -11.07
C ARG A 170 6.05 -0.14 -12.05
N ASN A 171 5.29 0.66 -12.80
CA ASN A 171 5.88 1.61 -13.73
C ASN A 171 6.55 2.80 -13.03
N PHE A 172 6.01 3.27 -11.90
CA PHE A 172 6.64 4.29 -11.08
C PHE A 172 8.01 3.84 -10.54
N LEU A 173 8.12 2.58 -10.07
CA LEU A 173 9.40 1.94 -9.72
C LEU A 173 10.35 1.88 -10.92
N HIS A 174 9.86 1.54 -12.11
CA HIS A 174 10.70 1.50 -13.32
C HIS A 174 11.26 2.88 -13.72
N LEU A 175 10.47 3.95 -13.60
CA LEU A 175 10.95 5.32 -13.79
C LEU A 175 12.01 5.70 -12.74
N TYR A 176 11.84 5.25 -11.50
CA TYR A 176 12.83 5.48 -10.43
C TYR A 176 14.13 4.70 -10.65
N GLU A 177 14.05 3.45 -11.13
CA GLU A 177 15.21 2.63 -11.48
C GLU A 177 16.04 3.28 -12.62
N LYS A 178 15.36 3.82 -13.63
CA LYS A 178 15.99 4.66 -14.68
C LYS A 178 16.66 5.92 -14.12
N ALA A 179 16.02 6.60 -13.17
CA ALA A 179 16.61 7.77 -12.52
C ALA A 179 17.86 7.39 -11.70
N LEU A 180 17.82 6.29 -10.93
CA LEU A 180 18.98 5.75 -10.21
C LEU A 180 20.11 5.32 -11.16
N ASN A 181 19.78 4.81 -12.35
CA ASN A 181 20.76 4.48 -13.37
C ASN A 181 21.54 5.72 -13.87
N SER A 182 20.84 6.86 -14.02
CA SER A 182 21.49 8.16 -14.30
C SER A 182 22.41 8.66 -13.18
N CYS A 183 22.40 8.00 -12.02
CA CYS A 183 23.25 8.22 -10.85
C CYS A 183 24.25 7.08 -10.61
N GLY A 184 24.45 6.18 -11.59
CA GLY A 184 25.47 5.13 -11.57
C GLY A 184 25.03 3.77 -11.00
N TYR A 185 23.76 3.62 -10.59
CA TYR A 185 23.26 2.35 -10.07
C TYR A 185 22.73 1.44 -11.18
N ASN A 186 23.38 0.29 -11.36
CA ASN A 186 23.06 -0.71 -12.40
C ASN A 186 22.40 -1.99 -11.83
N GLY A 187 22.03 -1.97 -10.54
CA GLY A 187 21.24 -3.03 -9.90
C GLY A 187 19.74 -2.80 -10.07
N GLY A 188 18.94 -3.81 -9.72
CA GLY A 188 17.49 -3.62 -9.58
C GLY A 188 17.17 -2.90 -8.28
N ILE A 189 16.00 -2.25 -8.20
CA ILE A 189 15.51 -1.72 -6.92
C ILE A 189 15.48 -2.87 -5.90
N PRO A 190 16.11 -2.72 -4.74
CA PRO A 190 16.11 -3.77 -3.74
C PRO A 190 14.74 -3.91 -3.10
N ARG A 191 14.45 -5.12 -2.62
CA ARG A 191 13.25 -5.47 -1.87
C ARG A 191 13.55 -5.35 -0.38
N TRP A 192 12.57 -4.91 0.39
CA TRP A 192 12.54 -5.19 1.82
C TRP A 192 11.41 -6.17 2.07
N ASP A 193 11.77 -7.40 2.45
CA ASP A 193 10.81 -8.46 2.67
C ASP A 193 10.38 -8.47 4.14
N TRP A 194 9.41 -7.60 4.44
CA TRP A 194 8.89 -7.35 5.80
C TRP A 194 8.30 -8.59 6.48
N SER A 195 7.87 -9.58 5.70
CA SER A 195 7.34 -10.85 6.20
C SER A 195 8.37 -11.68 6.97
N LEU A 196 9.66 -11.42 6.74
CA LEU A 196 10.79 -12.02 7.47
C LEU A 196 11.18 -11.23 8.73
N ASP A 197 10.64 -10.02 8.91
CA ASP A 197 10.84 -9.20 10.12
C ASP A 197 9.56 -9.14 10.98
N ALA A 198 8.57 -9.99 10.74
CA ALA A 198 7.25 -9.90 11.38
C ALA A 198 7.25 -10.10 12.92
N GLU A 199 8.20 -10.87 13.45
CA GLU A 199 8.40 -11.01 14.90
C GLU A 199 9.00 -9.73 15.51
N ASN A 200 9.91 -9.04 14.81
CA ASN A 200 10.51 -7.79 15.26
C ASN A 200 10.97 -6.91 14.08
N MET A 201 10.04 -6.09 13.60
CA MET A 201 10.23 -5.16 12.48
C MET A 201 11.41 -4.21 12.72
N THR A 202 11.65 -3.80 13.97
CA THR A 202 12.72 -2.85 14.32
C THR A 202 14.12 -3.48 14.25
N ALA A 203 14.22 -4.81 14.29
CA ALA A 203 15.46 -5.55 14.10
C ALA A 203 15.81 -5.79 12.62
N SER A 204 14.94 -5.39 11.68
CA SER A 204 15.25 -5.49 10.25
C SER A 204 16.55 -4.74 9.92
N PRO A 205 17.54 -5.37 9.24
CA PRO A 205 18.81 -4.72 8.94
C PRO A 205 18.69 -3.62 7.86
N VAL A 206 17.51 -3.39 7.30
CA VAL A 206 17.22 -2.16 6.55
C VAL A 206 17.38 -0.92 7.43
N TRP A 207 17.08 -1.05 8.73
CA TRP A 207 17.23 -0.02 9.75
C TRP A 207 18.65 0.12 10.31
N SER A 208 19.65 -0.52 9.68
CA SER A 208 21.04 -0.40 10.09
C SER A 208 21.47 1.07 10.31
N PRO A 209 22.23 1.38 11.38
CA PRO A 209 22.75 2.71 11.63
C PRO A 209 23.97 3.05 10.76
N ASP A 210 24.39 2.18 9.83
CA ASP A 210 25.53 2.41 8.93
C ASP A 210 25.33 3.70 8.07
N PRO A 211 26.25 4.68 8.14
CA PRO A 211 26.11 5.99 7.48
C PRO A 211 26.25 5.95 5.94
N GLU A 212 26.65 4.81 5.38
CA GLU A 212 26.74 4.57 3.94
C GLU A 212 25.73 3.55 3.43
N ALA A 213 25.43 2.53 4.25
CA ALA A 213 24.73 1.32 3.84
C ALA A 213 23.46 1.01 4.68
N GLY A 214 22.98 1.92 5.54
CA GLY A 214 21.77 1.72 6.34
C GLY A 214 20.73 2.82 6.18
N PHE A 215 19.44 2.53 6.37
CA PHE A 215 18.40 3.57 6.30
C PHE A 215 18.20 4.34 7.62
N GLY A 216 18.90 3.97 8.69
CA GLY A 216 18.70 4.46 10.05
C GLY A 216 17.44 3.90 10.71
N GLY A 217 17.40 3.91 12.03
CA GLY A 217 16.33 3.34 12.85
C GLY A 217 15.16 4.29 13.11
N ASN A 218 14.64 4.21 14.34
CA ASN A 218 13.48 4.99 14.77
C ASN A 218 13.80 6.50 14.86
N GLY A 219 12.75 7.30 14.97
CA GLY A 219 12.86 8.69 15.36
C GLY A 219 13.26 8.90 16.81
N VAL A 220 13.84 10.07 17.09
CA VAL A 220 14.00 10.60 18.45
C VAL A 220 13.48 12.04 18.53
N ASN A 221 13.31 12.56 19.74
CA ASN A 221 12.83 13.93 20.01
C ASN A 221 11.39 14.19 19.51
N PHE A 222 10.46 13.30 19.87
CA PHE A 222 9.01 13.44 19.64
C PHE A 222 8.37 14.68 20.29
N ALA A 223 9.11 15.43 21.11
CA ALA A 223 8.68 16.69 21.72
C ALA A 223 8.42 17.81 20.69
N GLU A 224 8.95 17.67 19.47
CA GLU A 224 8.72 18.58 18.33
C GLU A 224 7.79 17.94 17.28
N ASN A 225 6.73 17.23 17.68
CA ASN A 225 5.64 16.77 16.79
C ASN A 225 4.75 17.94 16.31
N VAL A 226 5.38 19.03 15.84
CA VAL A 226 4.74 20.27 15.37
C VAL A 226 4.01 20.10 14.04
N ASP A 227 4.26 19.00 13.35
CA ASP A 227 3.62 18.58 12.10
C ASP A 227 2.56 17.48 12.30
N GLY A 228 2.38 16.97 13.52
CA GLY A 228 1.33 15.98 13.84
C GLY A 228 1.58 14.57 13.31
N LEU A 229 2.74 14.29 12.69
CA LEU A 229 3.07 13.01 12.06
C LEU A 229 3.29 11.85 13.04
N GLY A 230 3.40 12.14 14.34
CA GLY A 230 3.64 11.13 15.38
C GLY A 230 5.05 10.53 15.34
N GLY A 231 5.97 11.18 14.62
CA GLY A 231 7.37 10.78 14.47
C GLY A 231 8.34 11.65 15.28
N GLY A 232 9.57 11.17 15.40
CA GLY A 232 10.73 11.94 15.85
C GLY A 232 11.83 11.91 14.78
N THR A 233 12.74 12.89 14.73
CA THR A 233 13.80 12.95 13.71
C THR A 233 14.74 11.74 13.79
N VAL A 234 15.01 11.09 12.66
CA VAL A 234 16.02 10.04 12.47
C VAL A 234 17.42 10.66 12.55
N GLN A 235 18.28 10.14 13.44
CA GLN A 235 19.62 10.69 13.69
C GLN A 235 20.76 9.78 13.20
N ASP A 236 20.46 8.59 12.68
CA ASP A 236 21.41 7.53 12.34
C ASP A 236 21.24 7.04 10.90
N GLY A 237 22.13 6.12 10.50
CA GLY A 237 22.16 5.59 9.14
C GLY A 237 22.52 6.62 8.09
N ALA A 238 22.45 6.22 6.83
CA ALA A 238 22.82 7.05 5.69
C ALA A 238 21.90 8.25 5.48
N PHE A 239 20.75 8.30 6.17
CA PHE A 239 19.78 9.38 6.08
C PHE A 239 19.54 10.11 7.41
N ALA A 240 20.49 9.99 8.36
CA ALA A 240 20.58 10.82 9.55
C ALA A 240 20.35 12.30 9.21
N ARG A 241 19.39 12.93 9.92
CA ARG A 241 19.03 14.35 9.76
C ARG A 241 18.79 14.78 8.31
N PHE A 242 18.31 13.87 7.47
CA PHE A 242 18.08 14.18 6.06
C PHE A 242 16.94 15.20 5.91
N GLN A 243 17.22 16.34 5.26
CA GLN A 243 16.22 17.37 5.01
C GLN A 243 15.36 17.02 3.79
N LEU A 244 14.05 16.98 3.99
CA LEU A 244 13.05 16.83 2.94
C LEU A 244 12.56 18.22 2.52
N LEU A 245 12.22 18.42 1.23
CA LEU A 245 11.98 19.76 0.66
C LEU A 245 10.56 20.00 0.14
N TYR A 246 9.89 18.95 -0.34
CA TYR A 246 8.50 18.93 -0.74
C TYR A 246 7.68 18.17 0.30
N PRO A 247 6.36 18.37 0.44
CA PRO A 247 5.68 19.63 0.13
C PRO A 247 6.14 20.74 1.08
N ASN A 248 6.66 20.36 2.26
CA ASN A 248 7.11 21.25 3.33
C ASN A 248 8.53 20.86 3.80
N ARG A 249 9.35 21.85 4.17
CA ARG A 249 10.73 21.61 4.62
C ARG A 249 10.80 21.13 6.06
N HIS A 250 11.22 19.88 6.27
CA HIS A 250 11.43 19.29 7.60
C HIS A 250 12.53 18.20 7.54
N PHE A 251 12.87 17.61 8.69
CA PHE A 251 13.77 16.47 8.75
C PHE A 251 13.02 15.15 8.65
N LEU A 252 13.71 14.11 8.19
CA LEU A 252 13.23 12.74 8.15
C LEU A 252 12.87 12.23 9.57
N GLN A 253 11.59 12.27 9.97
CA GLN A 253 11.02 11.66 11.20
C GLN A 253 10.37 10.25 11.11
N ARG A 254 10.75 9.28 11.95
CA ARG A 254 10.05 7.96 12.06
C ARG A 254 9.38 7.77 13.41
N GLY A 255 8.47 6.80 13.53
CA GLY A 255 7.76 6.50 14.79
C GLY A 255 7.38 5.03 14.91
N PHE A 256 8.36 4.13 15.07
CA PHE A 256 8.14 2.67 15.25
C PHE A 256 7.37 2.30 16.53
N ASN A 257 6.93 3.29 17.32
CA ASN A 257 6.19 3.08 18.55
C ASN A 257 4.70 3.01 18.21
N SER A 258 4.23 1.82 17.87
CA SER A 258 2.80 1.48 18.00
C SER A 258 2.32 1.88 19.41
N PRO A 259 1.15 2.54 19.58
CA PRO A 259 0.69 3.00 20.89
C PRO A 259 0.58 1.86 21.90
N GLN A 260 0.75 2.17 23.18
CA GLN A 260 0.99 1.17 24.23
C GLN A 260 -0.18 0.19 24.41
N GLU A 261 -1.38 0.60 24.03
CA GLU A 261 -2.62 -0.16 23.99
C GLU A 261 -2.56 -1.35 23.00
N PHE A 262 -1.76 -1.23 21.94
CA PHE A 262 -1.66 -2.18 20.83
C PHE A 262 -0.47 -3.15 20.92
N ASN A 263 0.41 -3.01 21.93
CA ASN A 263 1.60 -3.85 22.11
C ASN A 263 1.39 -4.98 23.13
N GLN A 264 0.15 -5.46 23.29
CA GLN A 264 -0.15 -6.57 24.21
C GLN A 264 0.36 -7.90 23.64
N GLY A 265 1.38 -8.48 24.28
CA GLY A 265 1.83 -9.86 24.00
C GLY A 265 3.23 -10.02 23.39
N GLY A 266 3.96 -8.92 23.13
CA GLY A 266 5.34 -8.98 22.63
C GLY A 266 5.48 -9.16 21.11
N THR A 267 4.38 -9.08 20.36
CA THR A 267 4.37 -8.89 18.90
C THR A 267 4.19 -7.41 18.56
N ILE A 268 4.64 -7.01 17.37
CA ILE A 268 4.39 -5.67 16.83
C ILE A 268 2.98 -5.64 16.23
N TYR A 269 2.23 -4.56 16.49
CA TYR A 269 0.89 -4.37 15.95
C TYR A 269 0.86 -4.58 14.43
N GLY A 270 -0.07 -5.44 14.00
CA GLY A 270 -0.34 -5.71 12.59
C GLY A 270 0.58 -6.74 11.94
N SER A 271 1.51 -7.38 12.67
CA SER A 271 2.33 -8.46 12.11
C SER A 271 1.51 -9.55 11.43
N GLN A 272 0.32 -9.86 11.97
CA GLN A 272 -0.64 -10.80 11.40
C GLN A 272 -1.21 -10.42 10.02
N TYR A 273 -0.97 -9.18 9.56
CA TYR A 273 -1.37 -8.69 8.23
C TYR A 273 -0.22 -8.65 7.22
N PHE A 274 1.03 -8.92 7.63
CA PHE A 274 2.19 -8.89 6.73
C PHE A 274 3.21 -10.01 6.95
N ASP A 275 2.97 -10.94 7.89
CA ASP A 275 3.74 -12.17 8.06
C ASP A 275 3.63 -13.12 6.83
N GLN A 276 4.36 -14.23 6.88
CA GLN A 276 4.35 -15.22 5.79
C GLN A 276 2.94 -15.76 5.51
N ASN A 277 2.12 -16.00 6.54
CA ASN A 277 0.77 -16.53 6.38
C ASN A 277 -0.15 -15.49 5.73
N ALA A 278 -0.03 -14.21 6.09
CA ALA A 278 -0.75 -13.12 5.42
C ALA A 278 -0.37 -13.01 3.93
N VAL A 279 0.92 -13.11 3.60
CA VAL A 279 1.39 -13.11 2.20
C VAL A 279 0.89 -14.35 1.44
N GLU A 280 0.88 -15.53 2.05
CA GLU A 280 0.31 -16.75 1.46
C GLU A 280 -1.21 -16.62 1.23
N VAL A 281 -1.96 -16.04 2.18
CA VAL A 281 -3.39 -15.74 2.02
C VAL A 281 -3.63 -14.79 0.85
N VAL A 282 -2.88 -13.68 0.75
CA VAL A 282 -2.97 -12.75 -0.39
C VAL A 282 -2.73 -13.48 -1.71
N LYS A 283 -1.66 -14.30 -1.79
CA LYS A 283 -1.32 -15.06 -3.00
C LYS A 283 -2.31 -16.19 -3.32
N SER A 284 -3.10 -16.66 -2.35
CA SER A 284 -4.15 -17.66 -2.60
C SER A 284 -5.32 -17.13 -3.43
N SER A 285 -5.44 -15.79 -3.59
CA SER A 285 -6.46 -15.13 -4.40
C SER A 285 -6.50 -15.69 -5.84
N THR A 286 -7.69 -16.01 -6.32
CA THR A 286 -7.89 -16.62 -7.65
C THR A 286 -7.81 -15.64 -8.81
N ASP A 287 -8.12 -14.37 -8.55
CA ASP A 287 -8.29 -13.30 -9.53
C ASP A 287 -7.64 -11.99 -9.04
N PHE A 288 -7.40 -11.08 -9.98
CA PHE A 288 -6.69 -9.82 -9.76
C PHE A 288 -7.44 -8.90 -8.79
N LEU A 289 -8.78 -8.85 -8.85
CA LEU A 289 -9.60 -7.99 -7.99
C LEU A 289 -9.40 -8.34 -6.52
N ASN A 290 -9.59 -9.61 -6.17
CA ASN A 290 -9.38 -10.09 -4.81
C ASN A 290 -7.91 -9.97 -4.40
N PHE A 291 -6.97 -10.27 -5.31
CA PHE A 291 -5.53 -10.15 -5.04
C PHE A 291 -5.10 -8.72 -4.70
N HIS A 292 -5.46 -7.72 -5.51
CA HIS A 292 -5.00 -6.35 -5.28
C HIS A 292 -5.63 -5.72 -4.04
N VAL A 293 -6.91 -6.02 -3.76
CA VAL A 293 -7.60 -5.56 -2.54
C VAL A 293 -7.00 -6.21 -1.30
N ALA A 294 -6.72 -7.51 -1.32
CA ALA A 294 -6.09 -8.21 -0.18
C ALA A 294 -4.66 -7.72 0.08
N LEU A 295 -3.89 -7.40 -0.96
CA LEU A 295 -2.53 -6.89 -0.84
C LEU A 295 -2.48 -5.42 -0.37
N GLU A 296 -3.35 -4.57 -0.91
CA GLU A 296 -3.41 -3.13 -0.57
C GLU A 296 -4.07 -2.87 0.79
N GLY A 297 -5.13 -3.62 1.09
CA GLY A 297 -6.09 -3.40 2.18
C GLY A 297 -7.39 -2.77 1.67
N THR A 298 -8.47 -2.91 2.43
CA THR A 298 -9.74 -2.23 2.12
C THR A 298 -9.61 -0.70 2.20
N PHE A 299 -10.43 0.02 1.43
CA PHE A 299 -10.48 1.49 1.53
C PHE A 299 -11.07 1.90 2.90
N PRO A 300 -10.36 2.70 3.73
CA PRO A 300 -10.79 2.97 5.11
C PRO A 300 -12.12 3.72 5.27
N LEU A 301 -12.65 4.32 4.21
CA LEU A 301 -13.96 5.00 4.22
C LEU A 301 -15.06 4.19 3.50
N SER A 302 -14.76 2.96 3.05
CA SER A 302 -15.79 2.07 2.48
C SER A 302 -16.72 1.54 3.58
N PRO A 303 -18.03 1.41 3.33
CA PRO A 303 -18.93 0.70 4.23
C PRO A 303 -18.59 -0.80 4.27
N GLY A 304 -18.13 -1.31 5.42
CA GLY A 304 -17.82 -2.72 5.59
C GLY A 304 -16.89 -3.02 6.77
N PRO A 305 -16.48 -4.29 6.97
CA PRO A 305 -15.39 -4.62 7.87
C PRO A 305 -14.06 -4.12 7.29
N ASP A 306 -13.27 -3.43 8.11
CA ASP A 306 -11.90 -3.06 7.74
C ASP A 306 -11.02 -4.31 7.71
N GLN A 307 -10.30 -4.51 6.60
CA GLN A 307 -9.30 -5.55 6.41
C GLN A 307 -7.97 -4.88 5.99
N PRO A 308 -7.07 -4.65 6.95
CA PRO A 308 -5.72 -4.16 6.66
C PRO A 308 -4.95 -5.17 5.82
N GLY A 309 -4.48 -4.73 4.66
CA GLY A 309 -3.56 -5.51 3.81
C GLY A 309 -2.10 -5.29 4.21
N PRO A 310 -1.16 -6.13 3.74
CA PRO A 310 0.25 -5.99 4.06
C PRO A 310 0.83 -4.61 3.69
N HIS A 311 0.42 -4.05 2.54
CA HIS A 311 0.81 -2.71 2.13
C HIS A 311 0.39 -1.65 3.16
N GLY A 312 -0.91 -1.57 3.46
CA GLY A 312 -1.42 -0.56 4.38
C GLY A 312 -0.87 -0.67 5.79
N THR A 313 -0.61 -1.90 6.25
CA THR A 313 -0.06 -2.14 7.58
C THR A 313 1.40 -1.72 7.68
N ILE A 314 2.25 -2.04 6.68
CA ILE A 314 3.66 -1.64 6.71
C ILE A 314 3.84 -0.12 6.66
N HIS A 315 2.96 0.59 5.95
CA HIS A 315 2.86 2.04 6.08
C HIS A 315 2.65 2.47 7.54
N ALA A 316 1.57 1.97 8.17
CA ALA A 316 1.25 2.27 9.58
C ALA A 316 2.39 1.95 10.56
N THR A 317 3.02 0.77 10.46
CA THR A 317 4.05 0.30 11.39
C THR A 317 5.32 1.17 11.41
N ILE A 318 5.66 1.87 10.32
CA ILE A 318 6.88 2.69 10.25
C ILE A 318 6.73 4.04 10.99
N GLY A 319 5.49 4.52 11.13
CA GLY A 319 5.20 5.80 11.77
C GLY A 319 5.79 7.02 11.03
N GLY A 320 5.59 8.21 11.62
CA GLY A 320 6.01 9.47 11.00
C GLY A 320 5.44 9.62 9.59
N ASP A 321 6.22 10.14 8.65
CA ASP A 321 5.73 10.38 7.29
C ASP A 321 5.33 9.10 6.51
N MET A 322 5.62 7.88 6.99
CA MET A 322 5.09 6.66 6.34
C MET A 322 3.75 6.19 6.92
N SER A 323 3.35 6.65 8.11
CA SER A 323 2.27 6.03 8.90
C SER A 323 0.93 5.96 8.16
N PRO A 324 0.40 7.07 7.62
CA PRO A 324 -0.87 6.98 6.93
C PRO A 324 -0.63 6.46 5.50
N THR A 325 -1.47 5.55 5.02
CA THR A 325 -1.50 5.10 3.61
C THR A 325 -1.80 6.25 2.65
N SER A 326 -2.59 7.20 3.13
CA SER A 326 -2.77 8.49 2.48
C SER A 326 -1.49 9.35 2.48
N PHE A 327 -0.45 9.06 3.25
CA PHE A 327 0.64 10.01 3.56
C PHE A 327 2.08 9.52 3.43
N ALA A 328 2.32 8.23 3.17
CA ALA A 328 3.39 7.95 2.21
C ALA A 328 3.12 8.71 0.88
N ALA A 329 1.81 8.88 0.57
CA ALA A 329 1.14 9.72 -0.41
C ALA A 329 1.33 11.27 -0.39
N ASN A 330 0.31 11.92 0.19
CA ASN A 330 -0.07 13.34 0.37
C ASN A 330 -1.61 13.37 0.56
N ASP A 331 -2.25 14.42 1.09
CA ASP A 331 -3.74 14.52 1.14
C ASP A 331 -4.18 16.00 1.01
N ILE A 332 -5.46 16.40 1.10
CA ILE A 332 -6.30 16.48 2.31
C ILE A 332 -7.79 16.43 1.91
N GLN A 333 -8.64 15.59 2.53
CA GLN A 333 -10.10 15.84 2.60
C GLN A 333 -10.64 16.13 4.03
N ARG A 334 -10.24 17.32 4.51
CA ARG A 334 -11.07 18.30 5.21
C ARG A 334 -11.56 18.00 6.65
N LEU A 335 -10.63 18.06 7.61
CA LEU A 335 -10.58 19.09 8.67
C LEU A 335 -9.38 18.82 9.60
N LEU A 336 -8.64 19.88 9.97
CA LEU A 336 -7.41 19.88 10.80
C LEU A 336 -6.10 19.39 10.09
N ALA A 337 -5.51 20.33 9.35
CA ALA A 337 -4.09 20.67 9.33
C ALA A 337 -2.98 19.62 9.01
N HIS A 338 -2.57 19.63 7.73
CA HIS A 338 -1.18 19.65 7.23
C HIS A 338 -0.23 18.45 7.41
N PHE A 339 0.79 18.45 6.52
CA PHE A 339 2.05 17.68 6.52
C PHE A 339 1.99 16.22 6.12
N ILE A 340 2.78 15.88 5.11
CA ILE A 340 2.81 14.56 4.48
C ILE A 340 4.15 14.31 3.77
N LEU A 341 4.68 13.07 3.72
CA LEU A 341 5.83 12.75 2.86
C LEU A 341 6.24 11.28 2.61
N PHE A 342 6.60 10.98 1.36
CA PHE A 342 7.41 9.80 1.01
C PHE A 342 8.76 9.72 1.72
N ARG A 343 9.15 8.49 2.06
CA ARG A 343 10.48 8.13 2.56
C ARG A 343 11.13 7.11 1.65
N ARG A 344 12.46 7.13 1.53
CA ARG A 344 13.20 6.24 0.60
C ARG A 344 12.98 4.73 0.79
N ILE A 345 12.51 4.31 1.98
CA ILE A 345 12.10 2.93 2.25
C ILE A 345 10.87 2.50 1.42
N PHE A 346 10.03 3.46 0.99
CA PHE A 346 8.93 3.30 0.04
C PHE A 346 9.32 2.44 -1.17
N TYR A 347 10.47 2.72 -1.80
CA TYR A 347 10.89 1.98 -3.00
C TYR A 347 11.20 0.52 -2.69
N LEU A 348 11.72 0.21 -1.50
CA LEU A 348 11.96 -1.16 -1.05
C LEU A 348 10.66 -1.86 -0.66
N HIS A 349 9.74 -1.13 -0.05
CA HIS A 349 8.39 -1.61 0.27
C HIS A 349 7.60 -1.96 -0.99
N HIS A 350 7.41 -1.01 -1.91
CA HIS A 350 6.69 -1.23 -3.16
C HIS A 350 7.42 -2.21 -4.09
N SER A 351 8.75 -2.29 -4.07
CA SER A 351 9.45 -3.37 -4.76
C SER A 351 9.12 -4.74 -4.17
N ASN A 352 8.75 -4.86 -2.90
CA ASN A 352 8.28 -6.13 -2.35
C ASN A 352 6.81 -6.39 -2.73
N VAL A 353 5.92 -5.39 -2.66
CA VAL A 353 4.53 -5.45 -3.15
C VAL A 353 4.47 -5.93 -4.60
N ASP A 354 5.23 -5.28 -5.49
CA ASP A 354 5.35 -5.61 -6.90
C ASP A 354 5.96 -7.01 -7.12
N CYS A 355 6.88 -7.45 -6.25
CA CYS A 355 7.43 -8.80 -6.30
C CYS A 355 6.44 -9.88 -5.83
N ILE A 356 5.54 -9.59 -4.89
CA ILE A 356 4.45 -10.50 -4.51
C ILE A 356 3.48 -10.63 -5.69
N TRP A 357 3.15 -9.52 -6.38
CA TRP A 357 2.34 -9.55 -7.61
C TRP A 357 3.01 -10.33 -8.75
N ALA A 358 4.29 -10.09 -9.05
CA ALA A 358 5.03 -10.83 -10.07
C ALA A 358 5.10 -12.34 -9.78
N GLN A 359 5.18 -12.74 -8.50
CA GLN A 359 5.10 -14.15 -8.10
C GLN A 359 3.70 -14.74 -8.34
N TRP A 360 2.66 -14.03 -7.94
CA TRP A 360 1.26 -14.44 -8.16
C TRP A 360 0.96 -14.60 -9.66
N GLN A 361 1.42 -13.69 -10.51
CA GLN A 361 1.31 -13.78 -11.97
C GLN A 361 2.09 -14.98 -12.55
N LYS A 362 3.18 -15.40 -11.92
CA LYS A 362 4.02 -16.51 -12.38
C LYS A 362 3.43 -17.89 -12.07
N GLU A 363 2.54 -17.99 -11.09
CA GLU A 363 1.89 -19.25 -10.70
C GLU A 363 0.84 -19.72 -11.72
N ASP A 364 0.20 -18.81 -12.44
CA ASP A 364 -0.73 -19.13 -13.53
C ASP A 364 -0.59 -18.09 -14.67
N PRO A 365 -0.19 -18.49 -15.91
CA PRO A 365 -0.03 -17.58 -17.03
C PRO A 365 -1.27 -16.76 -17.43
N SER A 366 -2.49 -17.21 -17.07
CA SER A 366 -3.72 -16.44 -17.31
C SER A 366 -3.74 -15.12 -16.53
N ARG A 367 -3.14 -15.10 -15.33
CA ARG A 367 -3.00 -13.92 -14.46
C ARG A 367 -2.11 -12.81 -15.05
N LEU A 368 -1.38 -13.08 -16.13
CA LEU A 368 -0.60 -12.06 -16.84
C LEU A 368 -1.48 -11.02 -17.55
N LYS A 369 -2.73 -11.37 -17.89
CA LYS A 369 -3.72 -10.44 -18.48
C LYS A 369 -4.96 -10.23 -17.61
N ASP A 370 -4.97 -10.80 -16.41
CA ASP A 370 -6.06 -10.59 -15.46
C ASP A 370 -5.94 -9.18 -14.85
N PHE A 371 -7.01 -8.40 -15.00
CA PHE A 371 -7.08 -7.02 -14.53
C PHE A 371 -8.54 -6.62 -14.31
N ALA A 372 -8.82 -6.06 -13.14
CA ALA A 372 -10.14 -5.65 -12.69
C ALA A 372 -10.01 -4.56 -11.61
N GLY A 373 -11.14 -3.96 -11.24
CA GLY A 373 -11.24 -2.97 -10.17
C GLY A 373 -11.95 -1.69 -10.59
N ASN A 374 -12.07 -0.78 -9.63
CA ASN A 374 -12.67 0.53 -9.79
C ASN A 374 -11.68 1.55 -10.39
N LEU A 375 -12.19 2.52 -11.15
CA LEU A 375 -11.46 3.70 -11.62
C LEU A 375 -11.32 4.81 -10.57
N VAL A 376 -12.27 4.87 -9.62
CA VAL A 376 -12.40 5.95 -8.64
C VAL A 376 -12.39 5.36 -7.24
N GLN A 377 -11.47 5.85 -6.40
CA GLN A 377 -11.34 5.45 -5.00
C GLN A 377 -12.69 5.48 -4.26
N GLY A 378 -13.01 4.40 -3.53
CA GLY A 378 -14.27 4.26 -2.80
C GLY A 378 -15.50 3.91 -3.64
N SER A 379 -15.38 3.82 -4.97
CA SER A 379 -16.42 3.20 -5.82
C SER A 379 -16.37 1.68 -5.71
N SER A 380 -17.53 1.03 -5.69
CA SER A 380 -17.69 -0.42 -5.81
C SER A 380 -17.86 -0.91 -7.26
N SER A 381 -17.70 -0.02 -8.24
CA SER A 381 -17.79 -0.36 -9.67
C SER A 381 -16.56 -1.16 -10.12
N ASN A 382 -16.74 -2.14 -10.99
CA ASN A 382 -15.65 -2.84 -11.67
C ASN A 382 -15.55 -2.33 -13.11
N ASP A 383 -15.04 -1.10 -13.27
CA ASP A 383 -15.10 -0.30 -14.49
C ASP A 383 -13.73 0.03 -15.11
N ALA A 384 -12.62 -0.28 -14.40
CA ALA A 384 -11.27 -0.13 -14.93
C ALA A 384 -10.96 -1.21 -15.99
N LYS A 385 -10.17 -0.83 -17.00
CA LYS A 385 -9.81 -1.68 -18.14
C LYS A 385 -8.30 -1.78 -18.31
N ILE A 386 -7.84 -2.94 -18.77
CA ILE A 386 -6.42 -3.18 -19.07
C ILE A 386 -5.85 -2.24 -20.15
N THR A 387 -6.71 -1.65 -20.98
CA THR A 387 -6.34 -0.65 -22.00
C THR A 387 -6.26 0.78 -21.45
N ASP A 388 -6.64 1.02 -20.20
CA ASP A 388 -6.69 2.37 -19.66
C ASP A 388 -5.30 2.97 -19.49
N THR A 389 -5.18 4.25 -19.81
CA THR A 389 -3.94 5.00 -19.61
C THR A 389 -3.67 5.26 -18.12
N MET A 390 -2.40 5.18 -17.77
CA MET A 390 -1.78 5.55 -16.50
C MET A 390 -0.92 6.79 -16.73
N ASN A 391 -1.21 7.86 -16.02
CA ASN A 391 -0.50 9.13 -16.16
C ASN A 391 0.61 9.27 -15.13
N PHE A 392 1.75 9.83 -15.55
CA PHE A 392 2.92 10.06 -14.68
C PHE A 392 3.32 11.54 -14.58
N LEU A 393 2.42 12.47 -14.94
CA LEU A 393 2.56 13.92 -14.77
C LEU A 393 3.88 14.51 -15.31
N GLY A 394 4.43 13.90 -16.38
CA GLY A 394 5.69 14.30 -17.02
C GLY A 394 6.95 13.63 -16.49
N LEU A 395 6.87 12.85 -15.40
CA LEU A 395 7.99 12.07 -14.85
C LEU A 395 8.52 11.00 -15.82
N GLY A 396 7.65 10.54 -16.70
CA GLY A 396 7.92 9.59 -17.77
C GLY A 396 6.78 9.62 -18.78
N ALA A 397 6.85 8.74 -19.78
CA ALA A 397 5.75 8.56 -20.71
C ALA A 397 4.53 7.92 -20.02
N ASP A 398 3.35 8.40 -20.38
CA ASP A 398 2.09 7.74 -20.05
C ASP A 398 1.99 6.42 -20.82
N ILE A 399 1.53 5.36 -20.15
CA ILE A 399 1.40 4.00 -20.72
C ILE A 399 0.02 3.42 -20.39
N THR A 400 -0.42 2.38 -21.09
CA THR A 400 -1.60 1.61 -20.68
C THR A 400 -1.27 0.65 -19.54
N VAL A 401 -2.30 0.20 -18.82
CA VAL A 401 -2.16 -0.90 -17.85
C VAL A 401 -1.56 -2.16 -18.51
N GLU A 402 -2.00 -2.54 -19.71
CA GLU A 402 -1.50 -3.73 -20.45
C GLU A 402 0.01 -3.68 -20.63
N GLN A 403 0.57 -2.49 -20.92
CA GLN A 403 2.01 -2.31 -21.08
C GLN A 403 2.80 -2.54 -19.77
N ALA A 404 2.15 -2.49 -18.60
CA ALA A 404 2.77 -2.71 -17.29
C ALA A 404 2.63 -4.15 -16.75
N MET A 405 1.89 -5.04 -17.42
CA MET A 405 1.50 -6.31 -16.81
C MET A 405 2.62 -7.35 -16.70
N ASP A 406 3.66 -7.30 -17.53
CA ASP A 406 4.75 -8.30 -17.54
C ASP A 406 6.08 -7.68 -17.10
N SER A 407 6.48 -7.98 -15.85
CA SER A 407 7.77 -7.55 -15.27
C SER A 407 9.00 -8.17 -15.96
N SER A 408 8.83 -9.33 -16.60
CA SER A 408 9.91 -10.08 -17.25
C SER A 408 10.14 -9.68 -18.70
N ALA A 409 9.18 -8.98 -19.32
CA ALA A 409 9.28 -8.41 -20.65
C ALA A 409 9.89 -7.00 -20.65
N ALA A 410 10.29 -6.54 -21.83
CA ALA A 410 10.68 -5.14 -22.02
C ALA A 410 9.44 -4.22 -21.89
N PRO A 411 9.59 -3.03 -21.27
CA PRO A 411 10.84 -2.37 -20.91
C PRO A 411 11.40 -2.73 -19.52
N TYR A 412 10.71 -3.58 -18.74
CA TYR A 412 11.01 -3.83 -17.33
C TYR A 412 12.18 -4.78 -17.10
N CYS A 413 12.14 -5.96 -17.74
CA CYS A 413 13.24 -6.92 -17.74
C CYS A 413 13.81 -7.27 -16.35
N TYR A 414 12.96 -7.52 -15.35
CA TYR A 414 13.41 -7.96 -14.03
C TYR A 414 12.69 -9.22 -13.53
N VAL A 415 13.33 -9.88 -12.56
CA VAL A 415 12.73 -10.94 -11.74
C VAL A 415 13.03 -10.66 -10.28
N CYS A 416 12.22 -11.23 -9.41
CA CYS A 416 12.39 -11.11 -7.97
C CYS A 416 13.16 -12.30 -7.42
N GLU A 417 14.11 -12.03 -6.53
CA GLU A 417 14.75 -13.08 -5.74
C GLU A 417 13.73 -13.77 -4.82
N LEU A 418 13.86 -15.09 -4.65
CA LEU A 418 13.07 -15.88 -3.71
C LEU A 418 13.99 -16.39 -2.60
N LEU A 419 13.75 -15.97 -1.36
CA LEU A 419 14.50 -16.50 -0.21
C LEU A 419 13.83 -17.80 0.26
N ASN A 420 14.56 -18.92 0.18
CA ASN A 420 14.08 -20.22 0.64
C ASN A 420 14.07 -20.29 2.18
N VAL A 421 12.96 -19.91 2.81
CA VAL A 421 12.76 -19.88 4.28
C VAL A 421 13.00 -21.24 4.95
N ARG A 422 12.92 -22.35 4.19
CA ARG A 422 13.19 -23.74 4.65
C ARG A 422 14.59 -23.97 5.25
N HIS A 423 15.51 -23.01 5.20
CA HIS A 423 16.83 -23.13 5.84
C HIS A 423 16.94 -22.49 7.24
N SER A 424 16.00 -21.63 7.65
CA SER A 424 16.09 -20.97 8.98
C SER A 424 15.77 -21.95 10.13
N LEU A 425 14.74 -22.79 9.97
CA LEU A 425 14.27 -23.73 11.00
C LEU A 425 15.20 -24.91 11.31
N LYS A 426 16.34 -25.06 10.62
CA LYS A 426 17.32 -26.14 10.87
C LYS A 426 18.50 -25.74 11.77
N LYS A 427 18.55 -24.52 12.30
CA LYS A 427 19.67 -24.03 13.11
C LYS A 427 19.40 -23.85 14.60
N THR A 428 18.22 -24.24 15.09
CA THR A 428 17.82 -24.14 16.50
C THR A 428 17.51 -25.50 17.14
N ILE A 429 17.92 -26.60 16.50
CA ILE A 429 17.89 -27.96 17.07
C ILE A 429 19.22 -28.64 16.74
N ILE A 430 20.25 -28.26 17.50
CA ILE A 430 21.48 -28.97 17.90
C ILE A 430 22.31 -27.90 18.61
N ASP A 431 22.13 -27.83 19.94
CA ASP A 431 23.17 -27.69 20.98
C ASP A 431 22.48 -27.81 22.36
#